data_AF-A0A1U8C6V8-F1
#
_entry.id   AF-A0A1U8C6V8-F1
#
_cell.length_a   1.000
_cell.length_b   1.000
_cell.length_c   1.000
_cell.angle_alpha   90.00
_cell.angle_beta   90.00
_cell.angle_gamma   90.00
#
_symmetry.space_group_name_H-M   'P 1'
#
loop_
_entity.id
_entity.type
_entity.pdbx_description
1 polymer ?
#
loop_
_entity_poly.entity_id
_entity_poly.type
_entity_poly.pdbx_seq_one_letter_code
_entity_poly.pdbx_strand_id
1 'polypeptide(L)'
;MEEGKAGGTWLGINTRGKLGALTNYLQPQQDPYTRGRGELVTHFLTSDMDSLSYLKKVSTEGHLYNGFNLIAADLSTAKGDVVCYYGNRGEPEPIVLTPGTYGLSNALLETPWRKLCFGKQLFMEVVEQSEALPKDTLVTHLLDVLNNEEAQLPDPAIEDQGREYVQPILRKYAAVCVRCATYGTRTNTIILVDADGHVTFTERSMLDKDTSRWETNTYEFTLQS
;
A
#
# COMPACT_ATOMS: atom_id res chain seq x y z
N MET A 1 11.98 3.18 9.02
CA MET A 1 12.10 4.58 8.56
C MET A 1 13.02 5.27 9.53
N GLU A 2 14.12 5.83 9.04
CA GLU A 2 14.91 6.78 9.84
C GLU A 2 14.08 8.06 10.01
N GLU A 3 14.03 8.60 11.22
CA GLU A 3 13.49 9.94 11.45
C GLU A 3 14.27 10.96 10.61
N GLY A 4 13.56 11.85 9.93
CA GLY A 4 14.15 13.02 9.28
C GLY A 4 14.67 12.84 7.85
N LYS A 5 14.53 11.66 7.22
CA LYS A 5 14.80 11.52 5.78
C LYS A 5 13.51 11.61 4.96
N ALA A 6 13.26 12.83 4.46
CA ALA A 6 12.18 13.28 3.58
C ALA A 6 10.81 13.46 4.28
N GLY A 7 10.36 14.72 4.37
CA GLY A 7 9.07 15.14 4.95
C GLY A 7 7.86 14.78 4.08
N GLY A 8 7.64 13.49 3.88
CA GLY A 8 6.53 12.95 3.11
C GLY A 8 5.84 11.78 3.80
N THR A 9 4.80 11.23 3.17
CA THR A 9 4.04 10.07 3.66
C THR A 9 4.03 8.93 2.64
N TRP A 10 3.76 7.70 3.08
CA TRP A 10 3.59 6.53 2.21
C TRP A 10 2.12 6.23 1.93
N LEU A 11 1.20 6.70 2.77
CA LEU A 11 -0.24 6.52 2.63
C LEU A 11 -0.96 7.75 3.18
N GLY A 12 -2.06 8.12 2.56
CA GLY A 12 -2.98 9.10 3.13
C GLY A 12 -4.25 9.24 2.31
N ILE A 13 -5.27 9.78 2.96
CA ILE A 13 -6.53 10.19 2.36
C ILE A 13 -6.91 11.56 2.94
N ASN A 14 -7.53 12.43 2.13
CA ASN A 14 -8.04 13.73 2.60
C ASN A 14 -9.55 13.83 2.46
N THR A 15 -10.14 14.89 3.03
CA THR A 15 -11.59 15.14 2.97
C THR A 15 -12.10 15.44 1.57
N ARG A 16 -11.23 15.74 0.59
CA ARG A 16 -11.61 15.94 -0.82
C ARG A 16 -11.66 14.62 -1.62
N GLY A 17 -11.49 13.48 -0.95
CA GLY A 17 -11.50 12.16 -1.59
C GLY A 17 -10.20 11.78 -2.29
N LYS A 18 -9.12 12.55 -2.14
CA LYS A 18 -7.81 12.14 -2.67
C LYS A 18 -7.20 11.09 -1.76
N LEU A 19 -6.91 9.91 -2.29
CA LEU A 19 -6.17 8.84 -1.62
C LEU A 19 -4.90 8.52 -2.41
N GLY A 20 -3.76 8.50 -1.73
CA GLY A 20 -2.48 8.14 -2.32
C GLY A 20 -1.76 7.09 -1.49
N ALA A 21 -1.18 6.09 -2.15
CA ALA A 21 -0.42 5.02 -1.51
C ALA A 21 0.83 4.68 -2.32
N LEU A 22 1.97 4.54 -1.63
CA LEU A 22 3.26 4.24 -2.22
C LEU A 22 3.84 2.95 -1.63
N THR A 23 4.27 2.04 -2.50
CA THR A 23 5.10 0.90 -2.12
C THR A 23 6.48 1.01 -2.77
N ASN A 24 7.47 0.37 -2.14
CA ASN A 24 8.78 0.23 -2.79
C ASN A 24 8.68 -0.76 -3.95
N TYR A 25 9.68 -0.77 -4.82
CA TYR A 25 9.98 -1.92 -5.66
C TYR A 25 11.22 -2.61 -5.09
N LEU A 26 11.16 -3.92 -4.85
CA LEU A 26 12.28 -4.72 -4.37
C LEU A 26 13.35 -4.73 -5.47
N GLN A 27 14.42 -4.00 -5.22
CA GLN A 27 15.51 -3.78 -6.15
C GLN A 27 16.82 -4.08 -5.40
N PRO A 28 17.61 -5.10 -5.80
CA PRO A 28 18.81 -5.51 -5.05
C PRO A 28 19.87 -4.40 -4.94
N GLN A 29 19.98 -3.54 -5.96
CA GLN A 29 20.88 -2.40 -5.98
C GLN A 29 20.07 -1.11 -5.96
N GLN A 30 20.30 -0.23 -4.99
CA GLN A 30 19.66 1.08 -4.91
C GLN A 30 20.68 2.18 -5.23
N ASP A 31 20.24 3.21 -5.95
CA ASP A 31 21.05 4.40 -6.21
C ASP A 31 20.86 5.40 -5.05
N PRO A 32 21.91 5.69 -4.26
CA PRO A 32 21.82 6.58 -3.10
C PRO A 32 21.64 8.05 -3.47
N TYR A 33 21.80 8.44 -4.74
CA TYR A 33 21.68 9.81 -5.22
C TYR A 33 20.30 10.14 -5.80
N THR A 34 19.38 9.17 -5.86
CA THR A 34 18.00 9.39 -6.31
C THR A 34 17.18 10.21 -5.31
N ARG A 35 16.10 10.83 -5.81
CA ARG A 35 15.17 11.59 -4.97
C ARG A 35 14.42 10.67 -3.99
N GLY A 36 14.08 11.23 -2.82
CA GLY A 36 13.18 10.57 -1.88
C GLY A 36 11.75 10.48 -2.45
N ARG A 37 11.06 9.37 -2.17
CA ARG A 37 9.74 9.09 -2.76
C ARG A 37 8.56 9.55 -1.92
N GLY A 38 8.77 9.81 -0.63
CA GLY A 38 7.69 10.17 0.31
C GLY A 38 6.92 11.44 -0.08
N GLU A 39 7.56 12.35 -0.82
CA GLU A 39 6.90 13.57 -1.29
C GLU A 39 5.82 13.29 -2.35
N LEU A 40 5.87 12.17 -3.07
CA LEU A 40 4.92 11.86 -4.15
C LEU A 40 3.49 11.76 -3.63
N VAL A 41 3.27 11.07 -2.50
CA VAL A 41 1.93 10.97 -1.91
C VAL A 41 1.49 12.32 -1.36
N THR A 42 2.36 13.01 -0.62
CA THR A 42 2.03 14.33 -0.05
C THR A 42 1.68 15.35 -1.14
N HIS A 43 2.45 15.41 -2.23
CA HIS A 43 2.17 16.29 -3.36
C HIS A 43 0.87 15.93 -4.06
N PHE A 44 0.53 14.65 -4.23
CA PHE A 44 -0.77 14.27 -4.78
C PHE A 44 -1.91 14.79 -3.90
N LEU A 45 -1.85 14.50 -2.60
CA LEU A 45 -2.89 14.86 -1.62
C LEU A 45 -3.11 16.37 -1.48
N THR A 46 -2.10 17.19 -1.75
CA THR A 46 -2.20 18.66 -1.67
C THR A 46 -2.41 19.34 -3.02
N SER A 47 -2.27 18.61 -4.14
CA SER A 47 -2.52 19.14 -5.47
C SER A 47 -4.01 19.19 -5.84
N ASP A 48 -4.32 19.95 -6.89
CA ASP A 48 -5.63 19.99 -7.55
C ASP A 48 -5.67 19.12 -8.82
N MET A 49 -4.59 18.40 -9.16
CA MET A 49 -4.56 17.52 -10.33
C MET A 49 -5.38 16.26 -10.07
N ASP A 50 -6.12 15.77 -11.07
CA ASP A 50 -6.72 14.42 -11.00
C ASP A 50 -5.63 13.34 -10.98
N SER A 51 -5.99 12.16 -10.49
CA SER A 51 -5.16 10.96 -10.31
C SER A 51 -4.40 10.59 -11.58
N LEU A 52 -5.07 10.51 -12.73
CA LEU A 52 -4.43 10.13 -13.99
C LEU A 52 -3.43 11.20 -14.46
N SER A 53 -3.83 12.47 -14.46
CA SER A 53 -2.95 13.58 -14.82
C SER A 53 -1.73 13.67 -13.90
N TYR A 54 -1.92 13.45 -12.60
CA TYR A 54 -0.84 13.43 -11.62
C TYR A 54 0.15 12.29 -11.90
N LEU A 55 -0.33 11.07 -12.11
CA LEU A 55 0.54 9.93 -12.41
C LEU A 55 1.26 10.08 -13.76
N LYS A 56 0.65 10.71 -14.77
CA LYS A 56 1.33 11.04 -16.04
C LYS A 56 2.47 12.02 -15.83
N LYS A 57 2.28 13.03 -14.97
CA LYS A 57 3.37 13.93 -14.59
C LYS A 57 4.50 13.16 -13.91
N VAL A 58 4.17 12.31 -12.93
CA VAL A 58 5.15 11.48 -12.22
C VAL A 58 5.87 10.51 -13.17
N SER A 59 5.20 9.97 -14.19
CA SER A 59 5.83 9.04 -15.13
C SER A 59 6.96 9.68 -15.92
N THR A 60 6.82 10.95 -16.33
CA THR A 60 7.91 11.70 -17.00
C THR A 60 9.15 11.89 -16.12
N GLU A 61 8.97 11.93 -14.80
CA GLU A 61 10.03 12.09 -13.80
C GLU A 61 10.45 10.76 -13.13
N GLY A 62 9.87 9.63 -13.55
CA GLY A 62 10.02 8.34 -12.85
C GLY A 62 11.47 7.84 -12.74
N HIS A 63 12.32 8.25 -13.68
CA HIS A 63 13.76 7.94 -13.73
C HIS A 63 14.58 8.64 -12.63
N LEU A 64 14.04 9.66 -11.97
CA LEU A 64 14.70 10.39 -10.87
C LEU A 64 14.65 9.65 -9.52
N TYR A 65 13.94 8.53 -9.46
CA TYR A 65 13.65 7.79 -8.23
C TYR A 65 14.14 6.33 -8.32
N ASN A 66 14.57 5.77 -7.19
CA ASN A 66 14.65 4.30 -7.03
C ASN A 66 13.28 3.65 -7.27
N GLY A 67 13.26 2.35 -7.60
CA GLY A 67 12.03 1.65 -7.97
C GLY A 67 10.88 1.81 -6.97
N PHE A 68 9.69 2.13 -7.46
CA PHE A 68 8.48 2.37 -6.64
C PHE A 68 7.20 2.04 -7.40
N ASN A 69 6.12 1.95 -6.63
CA ASN A 69 4.75 1.93 -7.13
C ASN A 69 3.96 3.04 -6.47
N LEU A 70 3.01 3.63 -7.20
CA LEU A 70 2.14 4.68 -6.71
C LEU A 70 0.70 4.40 -7.17
N ILE A 71 -0.19 4.35 -6.19
CA ILE A 71 -1.63 4.37 -6.40
C ILE A 71 -2.11 5.79 -6.08
N ALA A 72 -2.90 6.36 -6.99
CA ALA A 72 -3.56 7.64 -6.80
C ALA A 72 -5.04 7.46 -7.11
N ALA A 73 -5.92 7.88 -6.20
CA ALA A 73 -7.35 7.78 -6.35
C ALA A 73 -8.04 9.11 -6.06
N ASP A 74 -9.04 9.43 -6.87
CA ASP A 74 -10.03 10.47 -6.58
C ASP A 74 -11.36 9.76 -6.29
N LEU A 75 -11.77 9.78 -5.02
CA LEU A 75 -13.01 9.18 -4.54
C LEU A 75 -14.11 10.24 -4.51
N SER A 76 -15.28 9.93 -5.06
CA SER A 76 -16.38 10.89 -5.17
C SER A 76 -17.74 10.22 -5.26
N THR A 77 -18.64 10.61 -4.36
CA THR A 77 -20.06 10.20 -4.40
C THR A 77 -20.82 10.79 -5.59
N ALA A 78 -20.30 11.87 -6.20
CA ALA A 78 -20.97 12.57 -7.31
C ALA A 78 -20.42 12.20 -8.70
N LYS A 79 -19.11 12.00 -8.82
CA LYS A 79 -18.43 11.79 -10.12
C LYS A 79 -18.03 10.33 -10.37
N GLY A 80 -18.17 9.48 -9.36
CA GLY A 80 -17.62 8.12 -9.34
C GLY A 80 -16.14 8.11 -9.01
N ASP A 81 -15.68 6.95 -8.56
CA ASP A 81 -14.29 6.77 -8.13
C ASP A 81 -13.38 6.52 -9.33
N VAL A 82 -12.23 7.20 -9.35
CA VAL A 82 -11.16 6.94 -10.31
C VAL A 82 -9.92 6.52 -9.53
N VAL A 83 -9.45 5.30 -9.77
CA VAL A 83 -8.23 4.76 -9.17
C VAL A 83 -7.22 4.51 -10.27
N CYS A 84 -6.01 5.03 -10.13
CA CYS A 84 -4.93 4.86 -11.09
C CYS A 84 -3.70 4.25 -10.43
N TYR A 85 -2.91 3.53 -11.23
CA TYR A 85 -1.66 2.91 -10.81
C TYR A 85 -0.52 3.28 -11.76
N TYR A 86 0.66 3.49 -11.19
CA TYR A 86 1.92 3.63 -11.91
C TYR A 86 3.06 2.94 -11.14
N GLY A 87 3.94 2.24 -11.85
CA GLY A 87 5.20 1.72 -11.30
C GLY A 87 6.35 2.05 -12.22
N ASN A 88 7.38 2.75 -11.74
CA ASN A 88 8.49 3.25 -12.58
C ASN A 88 9.47 2.16 -13.08
N ARG A 89 9.18 0.90 -12.78
CA ARG A 89 9.87 -0.29 -13.30
C ARG A 89 9.01 -1.11 -14.26
N GLY A 90 7.78 -0.67 -14.52
CA GLY A 90 6.84 -1.31 -15.43
C GLY A 90 6.65 -0.51 -16.71
N GLU A 91 5.42 -0.50 -17.20
CA GLU A 91 5.03 0.26 -18.39
C GLU A 91 5.24 1.78 -18.19
N PRO A 92 5.57 2.52 -19.27
CA PRO A 92 5.86 3.94 -19.19
C PRO A 92 4.64 4.81 -18.86
N GLU A 93 3.43 4.33 -19.19
CA GLU A 93 2.19 5.06 -18.98
C GLU A 93 1.42 4.51 -17.76
N PRO A 94 0.81 5.40 -16.95
CA PRO A 94 -0.08 4.97 -15.88
C PRO A 94 -1.38 4.36 -16.45
N ILE A 95 -1.99 3.49 -15.66
CA ILE A 95 -3.25 2.82 -16.01
C ILE A 95 -4.36 3.22 -15.05
N VAL A 96 -5.60 3.26 -15.57
CA VAL A 96 -6.81 3.36 -14.75
C VAL A 96 -7.24 1.94 -14.38
N LEU A 97 -7.43 1.70 -13.09
CA LEU A 97 -7.88 0.41 -12.59
C LEU A 97 -9.41 0.31 -12.71
N THR A 98 -9.88 -0.81 -13.25
CA THR A 98 -11.29 -1.14 -13.28
C THR A 98 -11.76 -1.65 -11.90
N PRO A 99 -13.06 -1.63 -11.58
CA PRO A 99 -13.55 -2.21 -10.33
C PRO A 99 -13.08 -3.66 -10.13
N GLY A 100 -12.56 -3.96 -8.94
CA GLY A 100 -12.07 -5.29 -8.60
C GLY A 100 -11.09 -5.29 -7.42
N THR A 101 -10.59 -6.48 -7.08
CA THR A 101 -9.59 -6.65 -6.02
C THR A 101 -8.19 -6.69 -6.61
N TYR A 102 -7.30 -5.84 -6.10
CA TYR A 102 -5.90 -5.77 -6.51
C TYR A 102 -4.96 -6.02 -5.33
N GLY A 103 -3.84 -6.66 -5.62
CA GLY A 103 -2.73 -6.90 -4.73
C GLY A 103 -1.51 -6.14 -5.22
N LEU A 104 -0.90 -5.38 -4.31
CA LEU A 104 0.37 -4.71 -4.53
C LEU A 104 1.31 -5.00 -3.36
N SER A 105 2.51 -5.51 -3.68
CA SER A 105 3.60 -5.67 -2.72
C SER A 105 4.79 -4.80 -3.14
N ASN A 106 6.01 -5.25 -2.88
CA ASN A 106 7.22 -4.59 -3.34
C ASN A 106 7.63 -5.03 -4.76
N ALA A 107 6.67 -5.22 -5.66
CA ALA A 107 6.86 -5.57 -7.07
C ALA A 107 5.85 -4.79 -7.91
N LEU A 108 5.77 -5.04 -9.23
CA LEU A 108 4.70 -4.44 -10.04
C LEU A 108 3.34 -4.99 -9.61
N LEU A 109 2.28 -4.25 -9.90
CA LEU A 109 0.89 -4.62 -9.59
C LEU A 109 0.58 -6.05 -10.06
N GLU A 110 -0.08 -6.84 -9.21
CA GLU A 110 -0.45 -8.24 -9.48
C GLU A 110 0.73 -9.19 -9.80
N THR A 111 1.99 -8.81 -9.50
CA THR A 111 3.11 -9.76 -9.59
C THR A 111 2.83 -10.94 -8.65
N PRO A 112 2.85 -12.20 -9.14
CA PRO A 112 2.31 -13.36 -8.42
C PRO A 112 3.26 -13.90 -7.35
N TRP A 113 3.71 -13.04 -6.44
CA TRP A 113 4.37 -13.45 -5.20
C TRP A 113 3.38 -14.29 -4.39
N ARG A 114 3.81 -15.45 -3.87
CA ARG A 114 2.91 -16.37 -3.18
C ARG A 114 2.25 -15.73 -1.97
N LYS A 115 2.98 -14.90 -1.23
CA LYS A 115 2.44 -14.13 -0.11
C LYS A 115 1.34 -13.15 -0.53
N LEU A 116 1.45 -12.59 -1.74
CA LEU A 116 0.46 -11.66 -2.28
C LEU A 116 -0.81 -12.41 -2.64
N CYS A 117 -0.68 -13.52 -3.38
CA CYS A 117 -1.81 -14.37 -3.75
C CYS A 117 -2.54 -14.90 -2.50
N PHE A 118 -1.79 -15.38 -1.50
CA PHE A 118 -2.33 -15.85 -0.23
C PHE A 118 -3.03 -14.74 0.56
N GLY A 119 -2.39 -13.58 0.74
CA GLY A 119 -3.00 -12.45 1.42
C GLY A 119 -4.25 -11.93 0.71
N LYS A 120 -4.23 -11.91 -0.63
CA LYS A 120 -5.39 -11.53 -1.46
C LYS A 120 -6.53 -12.54 -1.31
N GLN A 121 -6.24 -13.84 -1.25
CA GLN A 121 -7.25 -14.87 -0.97
C GLN A 121 -7.92 -14.64 0.39
N LEU A 122 -7.13 -14.52 1.47
CA LEU A 122 -7.66 -14.26 2.82
C LEU A 122 -8.48 -12.96 2.89
N PHE A 123 -8.01 -11.91 2.22
CA PHE A 123 -8.74 -10.65 2.10
C PHE A 123 -10.11 -10.86 1.43
N MET A 124 -10.15 -11.59 0.32
CA MET A 124 -11.40 -11.86 -0.40
C MET A 124 -12.38 -12.68 0.46
N GLU A 125 -11.91 -13.70 1.18
CA GLU A 125 -12.74 -14.50 2.11
C GLU A 125 -13.41 -13.62 3.18
N VAL A 126 -12.72 -12.60 3.67
CA VAL A 126 -13.27 -11.63 4.64
C VAL A 126 -14.27 -10.67 3.97
N VAL A 127 -13.93 -10.16 2.78
CA VAL A 127 -14.80 -9.21 2.04
C VAL A 127 -16.09 -9.87 1.56
N GLU A 128 -16.07 -11.14 1.17
CA GLU A 128 -17.28 -11.89 0.78
C GLU A 128 -18.30 -12.00 1.92
N GLN A 129 -17.85 -11.85 3.17
CA GLN A 129 -18.71 -11.88 4.36
C GLN A 129 -19.11 -10.47 4.82
N SER A 130 -18.66 -9.40 4.16
CA SER A 130 -18.77 -8.03 4.66
C SER A 130 -20.22 -7.57 4.86
N GLU A 131 -21.16 -8.02 4.01
CA GLU A 131 -22.58 -7.65 4.13
C GLU A 131 -23.23 -8.18 5.41
N ALA A 132 -22.71 -9.27 5.97
CA ALA A 132 -23.23 -9.90 7.17
C ALA A 132 -22.50 -9.46 8.45
N LEU A 133 -21.38 -8.76 8.34
CA LEU A 133 -20.52 -8.40 9.45
C LEU A 133 -20.71 -6.93 9.87
N PRO A 134 -20.78 -6.64 11.17
CA PRO A 134 -20.61 -5.28 11.66
C PRO A 134 -19.27 -4.70 11.22
N LYS A 135 -19.23 -3.39 10.91
CA LYS A 135 -18.03 -2.67 10.45
C LYS A 135 -16.79 -2.95 11.32
N ASP A 136 -16.91 -2.91 12.64
CA ASP A 136 -15.78 -3.12 13.56
C ASP A 136 -15.23 -4.56 13.50
N THR A 137 -16.12 -5.53 13.29
CA THR A 137 -15.74 -6.94 13.09
C THR A 137 -15.03 -7.12 11.75
N LEU A 138 -15.53 -6.49 10.68
CA LEU A 138 -14.86 -6.47 9.38
C LEU A 138 -13.44 -5.89 9.49
N VAL A 139 -13.29 -4.73 10.14
CA VAL A 139 -11.98 -4.10 10.37
C VAL A 139 -11.04 -5.04 11.15
N THR A 140 -11.55 -5.71 12.18
CA THR A 140 -10.76 -6.65 12.98
C THR A 140 -10.29 -7.83 12.14
N HIS A 141 -11.17 -8.47 11.36
CA HIS A 141 -10.79 -9.57 10.48
C HIS A 141 -9.77 -9.15 9.41
N LEU A 142 -9.93 -7.96 8.82
CA LEU A 142 -8.95 -7.42 7.86
C LEU A 142 -7.60 -7.13 8.52
N LEU A 143 -7.59 -6.64 9.77
CA LEU A 143 -6.35 -6.47 10.54
C LEU A 143 -5.68 -7.81 10.87
N ASP A 144 -6.45 -8.88 11.10
CA ASP A 144 -5.91 -10.23 11.31
C ASP A 144 -5.21 -10.75 10.05
N VAL A 145 -5.80 -10.54 8.86
CA VAL A 145 -5.14 -10.84 7.57
C VAL A 145 -3.81 -10.10 7.47
N LEU A 146 -3.79 -8.80 7.76
CA LEU A 146 -2.58 -7.98 7.71
C LEU A 146 -1.53 -8.33 8.78
N ASN A 147 -1.91 -9.07 9.82
CA ASN A 147 -1.01 -9.57 10.87
C ASN A 147 -0.57 -11.02 10.68
N ASN A 148 -0.97 -11.67 9.58
CA ASN A 148 -0.59 -13.05 9.29
C ASN A 148 0.94 -13.17 9.04
N GLU A 149 1.63 -13.96 9.87
CA GLU A 149 3.08 -14.20 9.78
C GLU A 149 3.45 -15.52 9.08
N GLU A 150 2.48 -16.18 8.44
CA GLU A 150 2.68 -17.45 7.75
C GLU A 150 3.50 -17.24 6.47
N ALA A 151 4.69 -17.84 6.46
CA ALA A 151 5.61 -17.75 5.33
C ALA A 151 5.14 -18.62 4.16
N GLN A 152 4.89 -18.00 3.02
CA GLN A 152 4.44 -18.67 1.81
C GLN A 152 5.65 -19.04 0.93
N LEU A 153 6.24 -20.20 1.19
CA LEU A 153 7.45 -20.70 0.52
C LEU A 153 7.23 -22.01 -0.25
N PRO A 154 8.09 -22.34 -1.23
CA PRO A 154 9.06 -21.45 -1.88
C PRO A 154 8.37 -20.30 -2.61
N ASP A 155 9.04 -19.16 -2.81
CA ASP A 155 8.47 -18.03 -3.58
C ASP A 155 9.44 -17.63 -4.70
N PRO A 156 9.41 -18.34 -5.84
CA PRO A 156 10.36 -18.12 -6.93
C PRO A 156 10.36 -16.70 -7.47
N ALA A 157 9.21 -16.00 -7.41
CA ALA A 157 9.10 -14.63 -7.91
C ALA A 157 9.77 -13.61 -6.98
N ILE A 158 9.68 -13.81 -5.65
CA ILE A 158 10.47 -13.01 -4.69
C ILE A 158 11.96 -13.32 -4.85
N GLU A 159 12.33 -14.59 -4.99
CA GLU A 159 13.72 -15.02 -5.10
C GLU A 159 14.39 -14.48 -6.37
N ASP A 160 13.71 -14.53 -7.51
CA ASP A 160 14.22 -14.02 -8.79
C ASP A 160 14.43 -12.49 -8.75
N GLN A 161 13.44 -11.75 -8.23
CA GLN A 161 13.51 -10.29 -8.14
C GLN A 161 14.51 -9.82 -7.08
N GLY A 162 14.53 -10.48 -5.92
CA GLY A 162 15.33 -10.11 -4.75
C GLY A 162 16.76 -10.63 -4.76
N ARG A 163 17.05 -11.71 -5.50
CA ARG A 163 18.38 -12.34 -5.62
C ARG A 163 19.07 -12.51 -4.27
N GLU A 164 20.39 -12.29 -4.18
CA GLU A 164 21.14 -12.49 -2.93
C GLU A 164 20.69 -11.55 -1.81
N TYR A 165 20.08 -10.40 -2.13
CA TYR A 165 19.62 -9.43 -1.13
C TYR A 165 18.50 -9.98 -0.26
N VAL A 166 17.54 -10.72 -0.83
CA VAL A 166 16.38 -11.22 -0.08
C VAL A 166 16.69 -12.53 0.66
N GLN A 167 17.67 -13.31 0.21
CA GLN A 167 17.99 -14.64 0.77
C GLN A 167 18.12 -14.67 2.30
N PRO A 168 18.83 -13.74 2.97
CA PRO A 168 18.98 -13.78 4.43
C PRO A 168 17.67 -13.59 5.21
N ILE A 169 16.67 -12.97 4.59
CA ILE A 169 15.38 -12.65 5.21
C ILE A 169 14.19 -13.33 4.54
N LEU A 170 14.41 -14.15 3.50
CA LEU A 170 13.37 -14.68 2.61
C LEU A 170 12.24 -15.34 3.38
N ARG A 171 12.58 -16.18 4.37
CA ARG A 171 11.58 -16.89 5.18
C ARG A 171 10.59 -15.96 5.88
N LYS A 172 11.05 -14.81 6.34
CA LYS A 172 10.20 -13.82 7.01
C LYS A 172 9.60 -12.82 6.02
N TYR A 173 10.31 -12.54 4.93
CA TYR A 173 9.86 -11.66 3.85
C TYR A 173 8.71 -12.26 3.04
N ALA A 174 8.59 -13.59 3.01
CA ALA A 174 7.53 -14.35 2.35
C ALA A 174 6.21 -14.42 3.15
N ALA A 175 6.06 -13.67 4.24
CA ALA A 175 4.81 -13.54 4.98
C ALA A 175 4.10 -12.21 4.64
N VAL A 176 2.78 -12.13 4.87
CA VAL A 176 2.00 -10.88 4.74
C VAL A 176 2.53 -9.85 5.75
N CYS A 177 2.66 -10.26 7.01
CA CYS A 177 3.27 -9.48 8.06
C CYS A 177 4.74 -9.87 8.25
N VAL A 178 5.65 -9.00 7.80
CA VAL A 178 7.09 -9.29 7.85
C VAL A 178 7.64 -8.95 9.23
N ARG A 179 8.26 -9.93 9.89
CA ARG A 179 8.97 -9.76 11.18
C ARG A 179 10.43 -10.18 11.06
N CYS A 180 11.34 -9.21 11.00
CA CYS A 180 12.78 -9.44 11.09
C CYS A 180 13.42 -8.43 12.05
N ALA A 181 14.65 -8.72 12.51
CA ALA A 181 15.37 -7.86 13.43
C ALA A 181 15.67 -6.46 12.85
N THR A 182 15.91 -6.37 11.54
CA THR A 182 16.35 -5.14 10.85
C THR A 182 15.33 -4.59 9.85
N TYR A 183 14.25 -5.33 9.59
CA TYR A 183 13.21 -4.97 8.62
C TYR A 183 11.87 -5.59 9.02
N GLY A 184 10.77 -4.88 8.83
CA GLY A 184 9.46 -5.47 9.10
C GLY A 184 8.30 -4.48 9.03
N THR A 185 7.10 -5.04 9.10
CA THR A 185 5.85 -4.30 9.14
C THR A 185 5.72 -3.59 10.48
N ARG A 186 5.56 -2.25 10.46
CA ARG A 186 5.38 -1.42 11.65
C ARG A 186 3.96 -0.90 11.83
N THR A 187 3.20 -0.86 10.75
CA THR A 187 1.86 -0.29 10.68
C THR A 187 0.98 -1.17 9.81
N ASN A 188 -0.29 -1.32 10.19
CA ASN A 188 -1.34 -1.94 9.40
C ASN A 188 -2.48 -0.93 9.31
N THR A 189 -2.96 -0.64 8.10
CA THR A 189 -3.97 0.40 7.88
C THR A 189 -5.11 -0.19 7.07
N ILE A 190 -6.34 0.01 7.55
CA ILE A 190 -7.59 -0.30 6.85
C ILE A 190 -8.28 1.03 6.54
N ILE A 191 -8.65 1.24 5.29
CA ILE A 191 -9.44 2.39 4.84
C ILE A 191 -10.72 1.82 4.23
N LEU A 192 -11.86 2.12 4.84
CA LEU A 192 -13.18 1.82 4.30
C LEU A 192 -13.82 3.12 3.84
N VAL A 193 -14.46 3.10 2.68
CA VAL A 193 -15.27 4.20 2.17
C VAL A 193 -16.61 3.61 1.74
N ASP A 194 -17.70 4.07 2.36
CA ASP A 194 -19.04 3.59 2.03
C ASP A 194 -19.68 4.39 0.88
N ALA A 195 -20.86 3.94 0.44
CA ALA A 195 -21.59 4.56 -0.67
C ALA A 195 -22.06 6.00 -0.38
N ASP A 196 -22.18 6.37 0.89
CA ASP A 196 -22.52 7.73 1.33
C ASP A 196 -21.26 8.62 1.47
N GLY A 197 -20.08 8.07 1.20
CA GLY A 197 -18.80 8.77 1.29
C GLY A 197 -18.28 8.91 2.73
N HIS A 198 -18.76 8.09 3.68
CA HIS A 198 -18.13 8.02 5.00
C HIS A 198 -16.86 7.19 4.94
N VAL A 199 -15.78 7.80 5.40
CA VAL A 199 -14.46 7.19 5.50
C VAL A 199 -14.24 6.73 6.93
N THR A 200 -13.86 5.47 7.10
CA THR A 200 -13.26 4.95 8.33
C THR A 200 -11.80 4.60 8.05
N PHE A 201 -10.88 5.31 8.68
CA PHE A 201 -9.44 5.06 8.63
C PHE A 201 -9.00 4.47 9.96
N THR A 202 -8.66 3.18 9.98
CA THR A 202 -8.14 2.50 11.16
C THR A 202 -6.68 2.13 10.93
N GLU A 203 -5.79 2.63 11.79
CA GLU A 203 -4.39 2.29 11.77
C GLU A 203 -3.97 1.63 13.07
N ARG A 204 -3.32 0.48 12.95
CA ARG A 204 -2.67 -0.25 14.04
C ARG A 204 -1.16 -0.13 13.87
N SER A 205 -0.50 0.52 14.84
CA SER A 205 0.92 0.89 14.77
C SER A 205 1.71 0.33 15.95
N MET A 206 2.93 -0.14 15.69
CA MET A 206 3.86 -0.58 16.75
C MET A 206 4.33 0.62 17.56
N LEU A 207 4.18 0.55 18.89
CA LEU A 207 4.59 1.62 19.80
C LEU A 207 6.12 1.77 19.89
N ASP A 208 6.86 0.67 19.82
CA ASP A 208 8.32 0.68 19.90
C ASP A 208 8.95 -0.44 19.04
N LYS A 209 9.98 -1.12 19.54
CA LYS A 209 10.61 -2.28 18.88
C LYS A 209 10.04 -3.62 19.36
N ASP A 210 9.26 -3.61 20.44
CA ASP A 210 8.52 -4.75 20.95
C ASP A 210 7.35 -5.06 20.01
N THR A 211 7.42 -6.23 19.37
CA THR A 211 6.42 -6.70 18.42
C THR A 211 5.08 -7.02 19.06
N SER A 212 4.96 -7.04 20.39
CA SER A 212 3.71 -7.28 21.11
C SER A 212 2.93 -6.00 21.43
N ARG A 213 3.57 -4.82 21.35
CA ARG A 213 2.98 -3.54 21.77
C ARG A 213 2.45 -2.74 20.58
N TRP A 214 1.13 -2.72 20.44
CA TRP A 214 0.43 -2.00 19.38
C TRP A 214 -0.55 -1.00 19.96
N GLU A 215 -0.72 0.10 19.25
CA GLU A 215 -1.83 1.03 19.45
C GLU A 215 -2.69 1.01 18.19
N THR A 216 -4.00 1.05 18.36
CA THR A 216 -4.96 1.15 17.26
C THR A 216 -5.70 2.48 17.40
N ASN A 217 -5.64 3.30 16.35
CA ASN A 217 -6.35 4.56 16.26
C ASN A 217 -7.33 4.50 15.07
N THR A 218 -8.54 5.00 15.27
CA THR A 218 -9.57 5.10 14.22
C THR A 218 -9.99 6.55 14.06
N TYR A 219 -10.02 7.02 12.82
CA TYR A 219 -10.49 8.33 12.41
C TYR A 219 -11.64 8.19 11.43
N GLU A 220 -12.68 8.99 11.60
CA GLU A 220 -13.86 8.96 10.74
C GLU A 220 -14.19 10.36 10.25
N PHE A 221 -14.54 10.46 8.97
CA PHE A 221 -14.95 11.72 8.33
C PHE A 221 -15.77 11.44 7.07
N THR A 222 -16.47 12.45 6.57
CA THR A 222 -17.22 12.35 5.31
C THR A 222 -16.47 13.07 4.19
N LEU A 223 -16.48 12.49 3.00
CA LEU A 223 -15.94 13.14 1.80
C LEU A 223 -16.74 14.41 1.47
N GLN A 224 -16.02 15.48 1.15
CA GLN A 224 -16.56 16.73 0.66
C GLN A 224 -16.92 16.56 -0.82
N SER A 225 -18.16 16.85 -1.15
CA SER A 225 -18.69 16.86 -2.53
C SER A 225 -18.01 17.91 -3.41
#